data_AF-A0A1G6ZFL1-F1
#
_entry.id   AF-A0A1G6ZFL1-F1
#
_cell.length_a   1.000
_cell.length_b   1.000
_cell.length_c   1.000
_cell.angle_alpha   90.00
_cell.angle_beta   90.00
_cell.angle_gamma   90.00
#
_symmetry.space_group_name_H-M   'P 1'
#
loop_
_entity.id
_entity.type
_entity.pdbx_description
1 polymer ?
#
loop_
_entity_poly.entity_id
_entity_poly.type
_entity_poly.pdbx_seq_one_letter_code
_entity_poly.pdbx_strand_id
1 'polypeptide(L)'
;MEKLMFTLFGEGKDLNALQMSSRGIVVFFIALILIRVSGRRSFGVRTPLDNIISISLGAIMSRAVVGASAFVPVIVCCFVIVLLHRLFGWLIAHSKAFGRFIEGDKIELFKNGRFLDENMKQALVCQEDIMQGVRKSALTEKMEKIDKVYMERNGDISAIKME
;
A
#
# COMPACT_ATOMS: atom_id res chain seq x y z
N MET A 1 -7.60 -37.93 8.80
CA MET A 1 -7.08 -36.57 8.47
C MET A 1 -7.97 -35.49 9.07
N GLU A 2 -9.31 -35.62 8.97
CA GLU A 2 -10.28 -34.70 9.59
C GLU A 2 -10.15 -34.56 11.11
N LYS A 3 -10.00 -35.66 11.87
CA LYS A 3 -9.79 -35.59 13.33
C LYS A 3 -8.55 -34.78 13.73
N LEU A 4 -7.46 -34.87 12.96
CA LEU A 4 -6.22 -34.13 13.25
C LEU A 4 -6.39 -32.64 12.96
N MET A 5 -7.10 -32.30 11.87
CA MET A 5 -7.47 -30.91 11.57
C MET A 5 -8.41 -30.35 12.64
N PHE A 6 -9.35 -31.14 13.13
CA PHE A 6 -10.27 -30.74 14.20
C PHE A 6 -9.54 -30.44 15.52
N THR A 7 -8.59 -31.29 15.91
CA THR A 7 -7.84 -31.08 17.15
C THR A 7 -6.86 -29.91 17.05
N LEU A 8 -6.20 -29.74 15.88
CA LEU A 8 -5.18 -28.69 15.69
C LEU A 8 -5.75 -27.32 15.36
N PHE A 9 -6.88 -27.24 14.66
CA PHE A 9 -7.49 -25.99 14.23
C PHE A 9 -8.78 -25.65 14.99
N GLY A 10 -9.48 -26.59 15.62
CA GLY A 10 -10.80 -26.35 16.21
C GLY A 10 -11.88 -26.05 15.16
N GLU A 11 -13.15 -25.96 15.57
CA GLU A 11 -14.29 -25.63 14.71
C GLU A 11 -15.00 -24.39 15.24
N GLY A 12 -15.42 -23.49 14.34
CA GLY A 12 -16.16 -22.28 14.72
C GLY A 12 -15.34 -21.22 15.47
N LYS A 13 -16.04 -20.49 16.37
CA LYS A 13 -15.54 -19.31 17.09
C LYS A 13 -14.95 -19.62 18.48
N ASP A 14 -15.23 -20.80 19.02
CA ASP A 14 -14.79 -21.20 20.35
C ASP A 14 -13.40 -21.86 20.27
N LEU A 15 -12.38 -21.03 20.14
CA LEU A 15 -10.98 -21.46 19.98
C LEU A 15 -10.21 -21.29 21.28
N ASN A 16 -9.51 -22.33 21.72
CA ASN A 16 -8.52 -22.19 22.78
C ASN A 16 -7.25 -21.48 22.24
N ALA A 17 -6.44 -20.90 23.13
CA ALA A 17 -5.22 -20.16 22.79
C ALA A 17 -4.29 -20.97 21.87
N LEU A 18 -4.15 -22.28 22.09
CA LEU A 18 -3.34 -23.16 21.25
C LEU A 18 -3.87 -23.29 19.81
N GLN A 19 -5.18 -23.46 19.64
CA GLN A 19 -5.84 -23.59 18.33
C GLN A 19 -5.84 -22.27 17.56
N MET A 20 -6.00 -21.15 18.26
CA MET A 20 -5.88 -19.83 17.65
C MET A 20 -4.43 -19.53 17.24
N SER A 21 -3.45 -19.94 18.06
CA SER A 21 -2.03 -19.78 17.74
C SER A 21 -1.60 -20.63 16.54
N SER A 22 -2.06 -21.89 16.44
CA SER A 22 -1.76 -22.76 15.29
C SER A 22 -2.35 -22.18 14.00
N ARG A 23 -3.59 -21.69 14.03
CA ARG A 23 -4.21 -20.95 12.92
C ARG A 23 -3.40 -19.73 12.53
N GLY A 24 -2.96 -18.94 13.52
CA GLY A 24 -2.13 -17.76 13.31
C GLY A 24 -0.83 -18.08 12.55
N ILE A 25 -0.12 -19.13 12.96
CA ILE A 25 1.11 -19.59 12.29
C ILE A 25 0.84 -19.96 10.83
N VAL A 26 -0.24 -20.71 10.57
CA VAL A 26 -0.59 -21.18 9.22
C VAL A 26 -0.99 -20.00 8.34
N VAL A 27 -1.82 -19.10 8.84
CA VAL A 27 -2.23 -17.88 8.14
C VAL A 27 -1.03 -16.98 7.85
N PHE A 28 -0.05 -16.90 8.75
CA PHE A 28 1.20 -16.17 8.53
C PHE A 28 1.99 -16.73 7.34
N PHE A 29 2.19 -18.04 7.26
CA PHE A 29 2.88 -18.65 6.11
C PHE A 29 2.11 -18.47 4.80
N ILE A 30 0.78 -18.57 4.84
CA ILE A 30 -0.07 -18.27 3.68
C ILE A 30 0.10 -16.80 3.27
N ALA A 31 0.12 -15.86 4.22
CA ALA A 31 0.34 -14.44 3.95
C ALA A 31 1.67 -14.23 3.24
N LEU A 32 2.74 -14.87 3.71
CA LEU A 32 4.07 -14.79 3.07
C LEU A 32 4.04 -15.28 1.62
N ILE A 33 3.35 -16.39 1.34
CA ILE A 33 3.19 -16.90 -0.02
C ILE A 33 2.42 -15.89 -0.88
N LEU A 34 1.28 -15.41 -0.37
CA LEU A 34 0.43 -14.42 -1.05
C LEU A 34 1.17 -13.13 -1.38
N ILE A 35 1.95 -12.59 -0.43
CA ILE A 35 2.81 -11.41 -0.63
C ILE A 35 3.83 -11.68 -1.73
N ARG A 36 4.44 -12.86 -1.73
CA ARG A 36 5.45 -13.23 -2.73
C ARG A 36 4.86 -13.36 -4.14
N VAL A 37 3.60 -13.81 -4.25
CA VAL A 37 2.84 -13.84 -5.51
C VAL A 37 2.47 -12.44 -5.98
N SER A 38 2.11 -11.55 -5.06
CA SER A 38 1.75 -10.15 -5.31
C SER A 38 2.92 -9.36 -5.95
N GLY A 39 4.17 -9.67 -5.57
CA GLY A 39 5.37 -9.14 -6.22
C GLY A 39 6.06 -8.02 -5.44
N ARG A 40 7.23 -7.56 -5.92
CA ARG A 40 8.09 -6.58 -5.22
C ARG A 40 7.53 -5.16 -5.18
N ARG A 41 6.61 -4.81 -6.09
CA ARG A 41 6.00 -3.46 -6.18
C ARG A 41 5.04 -3.20 -5.03
N SER A 42 4.27 -4.21 -4.61
CA SER A 42 3.18 -4.12 -3.63
C SER A 42 3.58 -3.59 -2.26
N PHE A 43 4.86 -3.73 -1.88
CA PHE A 43 5.38 -3.32 -0.57
C PHE A 43 6.60 -2.41 -0.69
N GLY A 44 7.06 -2.10 -1.90
CA GLY A 44 8.26 -1.29 -2.16
C GLY A 44 7.97 0.18 -2.49
N VAL A 45 6.77 0.48 -3.00
CA VAL A 45 6.30 1.84 -3.30
C VAL A 45 4.99 2.04 -2.54
N ARG A 46 4.86 3.12 -1.78
CA ARG A 46 3.67 3.38 -0.93
C ARG A 46 2.49 3.92 -1.75
N THR A 47 2.07 3.23 -2.81
CA THR A 47 0.91 3.71 -3.57
C THR A 47 -0.37 3.57 -2.72
N PRO A 48 -1.38 4.44 -2.92
CA PRO A 48 -2.67 4.30 -2.23
C PRO A 48 -3.32 2.93 -2.44
N LEU A 49 -3.17 2.36 -3.64
CA LEU A 49 -3.68 1.04 -3.99
C LEU A 49 -3.05 -0.07 -3.14
N ASP A 50 -1.73 -0.03 -2.95
CA ASP A 50 -0.99 -0.99 -2.14
C ASP A 50 -1.44 -0.96 -0.67
N ASN A 51 -1.74 0.24 -0.15
CA ASN A 51 -2.27 0.42 1.20
C ASN A 51 -3.67 -0.20 1.35
N ILE A 52 -4.58 0.07 0.40
CA ILE A 52 -5.95 -0.49 0.41
C ILE A 52 -5.90 -2.01 0.44
N ILE A 53 -5.00 -2.61 -0.35
CA ILE A 53 -4.90 -4.06 -0.47
C ILE A 53 -4.26 -4.69 0.76
N SER A 54 -3.22 -4.06 1.31
CA SER A 54 -2.59 -4.50 2.56
C SER A 54 -3.58 -4.51 3.73
N ILE A 55 -4.38 -3.45 3.86
CA ILE A 55 -5.42 -3.34 4.90
C ILE A 55 -6.52 -4.39 4.69
N SER A 56 -7.02 -4.50 3.47
CA SER A 56 -8.10 -5.44 3.12
C SER A 56 -7.67 -6.89 3.34
N LEU A 57 -6.45 -7.25 2.92
CA LEU A 57 -5.89 -8.57 3.10
C LEU A 57 -5.76 -8.92 4.58
N GLY A 58 -5.20 -8.02 5.40
CA GLY A 58 -5.10 -8.20 6.85
C GLY A 58 -6.47 -8.40 7.52
N ALA A 59 -7.46 -7.57 7.15
CA ALA A 59 -8.82 -7.66 7.69
C ALA A 59 -9.50 -8.98 7.34
N ILE A 60 -9.37 -9.45 6.09
CA ILE A 60 -9.97 -10.69 5.62
C ILE A 60 -9.26 -11.90 6.25
N MET A 61 -7.92 -11.90 6.30
CA MET A 61 -7.12 -12.98 6.90
C MET A 61 -7.33 -13.11 8.40
N SER A 62 -7.56 -12.01 9.11
CA SER A 62 -7.91 -12.03 10.54
C SER A 62 -9.12 -12.94 10.80
N ARG A 63 -10.14 -12.93 9.91
CA ARG A 63 -11.33 -13.79 10.03
C ARG A 63 -11.00 -15.28 9.96
N ALA A 64 -9.96 -15.69 9.22
CA ALA A 64 -9.48 -17.06 9.21
C ALA A 64 -8.79 -17.44 10.52
N VAL A 65 -8.04 -16.52 11.14
CA VAL A 65 -7.38 -16.75 12.43
C VAL A 65 -8.40 -16.93 13.54
N VAL A 66 -9.38 -16.01 13.65
CA VAL A 66 -10.40 -16.03 14.71
C VAL A 66 -11.54 -17.01 14.46
N GLY A 67 -11.57 -17.69 13.30
CA GLY A 67 -12.66 -18.61 12.96
C GLY A 67 -14.01 -17.96 12.71
N ALA A 68 -14.04 -16.65 12.46
CA ALA A 68 -15.27 -15.91 12.17
C ALA A 68 -15.84 -16.22 10.78
N SER A 69 -15.06 -16.86 9.90
CA SER A 69 -15.47 -17.27 8.56
C SER A 69 -14.77 -18.56 8.17
N ALA A 70 -15.36 -19.30 7.23
CA ALA A 70 -14.78 -20.54 6.73
C ALA A 70 -13.38 -20.31 6.14
N PHE A 71 -12.41 -21.13 6.55
CA PHE A 71 -11.00 -20.94 6.24
C PHE A 71 -10.73 -20.92 4.73
N VAL A 72 -11.19 -21.95 4.00
CA VAL A 72 -10.93 -22.10 2.56
C VAL A 72 -11.49 -20.92 1.75
N PRO A 73 -12.77 -20.50 1.90
CA PRO A 73 -13.29 -19.32 1.23
C PRO A 73 -12.50 -18.04 1.52
N VAL A 74 -12.05 -17.85 2.77
CA VAL A 74 -11.21 -16.69 3.14
C VAL A 74 -9.89 -16.72 2.37
N ILE A 75 -9.18 -17.84 2.34
CA ILE A 75 -7.91 -17.97 1.62
C ILE A 75 -8.10 -17.78 0.11
N VAL A 76 -9.16 -18.34 -0.48
CA VAL A 76 -9.48 -18.15 -1.91
C VAL A 76 -9.77 -16.68 -2.21
N CYS A 77 -10.54 -16.00 -1.36
CA CYS A 77 -10.80 -14.57 -1.50
C CYS A 77 -9.50 -13.74 -1.45
N CYS A 78 -8.63 -14.01 -0.49
CA CYS A 78 -7.30 -13.37 -0.40
C CYS A 78 -6.47 -13.61 -1.65
N PHE A 79 -6.47 -14.83 -2.19
CA PHE A 79 -5.76 -15.17 -3.41
C PHE A 79 -6.28 -14.39 -4.62
N VAL A 80 -7.61 -14.27 -4.78
CA VAL A 80 -8.22 -13.45 -5.85
C VAL A 80 -7.80 -11.99 -5.73
N ILE A 81 -7.81 -11.42 -4.52
CA ILE A 81 -7.37 -10.03 -4.29
C ILE A 81 -5.91 -9.85 -4.72
N VAL A 82 -5.03 -10.80 -4.38
CA VAL A 82 -3.62 -10.76 -4.79
C VAL A 82 -3.45 -10.86 -6.31
N LEU A 83 -4.25 -11.67 -6.99
CA LEU A 83 -4.22 -11.76 -8.45
C LEU A 83 -4.69 -10.45 -9.09
N LEU A 84 -5.76 -9.84 -8.57
CA LEU A 84 -6.24 -8.54 -9.02
C LEU A 84 -5.19 -7.45 -8.81
N HIS A 85 -4.52 -7.46 -7.65
CA HIS A 85 -3.43 -6.53 -7.38
C HIS A 85 -2.31 -6.64 -8.42
N ARG A 86 -1.87 -7.87 -8.69
CA ARG A 86 -0.83 -8.13 -9.69
C ARG A 86 -1.25 -7.71 -11.10
N LEU A 87 -2.52 -7.98 -11.45
CA LEU A 87 -3.09 -7.55 -12.72
C LEU A 87 -3.09 -6.03 -12.84
N PHE A 88 -3.51 -5.30 -11.80
CA PHE A 88 -3.50 -3.83 -11.81
C PHE A 88 -2.07 -3.29 -11.87
N GLY A 89 -1.14 -3.87 -11.13
CA GLY A 89 0.28 -3.50 -11.22
C GLY A 89 0.84 -3.65 -12.63
N TRP A 90 0.44 -4.71 -13.35
CA TRP A 90 0.80 -4.93 -14.75
C TRP A 90 0.12 -3.90 -15.68
N LEU A 91 -1.18 -3.65 -15.51
CA LEU A 91 -1.92 -2.66 -16.31
C LEU A 91 -1.37 -1.24 -16.14
N ILE A 92 -1.02 -0.84 -14.92
CA ILE A 92 -0.41 0.46 -14.62
C ILE A 92 0.97 0.57 -15.29
N ALA A 93 1.75 -0.51 -15.29
CA ALA A 93 3.06 -0.52 -15.95
C ALA A 93 2.97 -0.45 -17.48
N HIS A 94 1.90 -1.00 -18.07
CA HIS A 94 1.73 -1.03 -19.52
C HIS A 94 0.97 0.19 -20.07
N SER A 95 0.06 0.79 -19.30
CA SER A 95 -0.78 1.90 -19.72
C SER A 95 -0.59 3.12 -18.82
N LYS A 96 0.04 4.17 -19.37
CA LYS A 96 0.15 5.48 -18.69
C LYS A 96 -1.22 6.10 -18.39
N ALA A 97 -2.21 5.88 -19.27
CA ALA A 97 -3.57 6.39 -19.05
C ALA A 97 -4.24 5.69 -17.86
N PHE A 98 -4.12 4.36 -17.77
CA PHE A 98 -4.64 3.60 -16.64
C PHE A 98 -3.92 3.96 -15.35
N GLY A 99 -2.59 4.10 -15.40
CA GLY A 99 -1.79 4.57 -14.27
C GLY A 99 -2.22 5.95 -13.77
N ARG A 100 -2.49 6.91 -14.67
CA ARG A 100 -3.00 8.24 -14.29
C ARG A 100 -4.41 8.20 -13.71
N PHE A 101 -5.27 7.30 -14.19
CA PHE A 101 -6.63 7.16 -13.65
C PHE A 101 -6.65 6.56 -12.24
N ILE A 102 -5.79 5.56 -11.97
CA ILE A 102 -5.75 4.85 -10.68
C ILE A 102 -4.86 5.54 -9.65
N GLU A 103 -3.64 5.94 -10.03
CA GLU A 103 -2.63 6.50 -9.12
C GLU A 103 -2.52 8.03 -9.23
N GLY A 104 -3.20 8.67 -10.19
CA GLY A 104 -3.04 10.10 -10.46
C GLY A 104 -1.76 10.43 -11.26
N ASP A 105 -1.52 11.73 -11.42
CA ASP A 105 -0.26 12.25 -11.96
C ASP A 105 0.43 13.12 -10.91
N LYS A 106 1.75 13.32 -11.06
CA LYS A 106 2.47 14.22 -10.16
C LYS A 106 2.00 15.67 -10.37
N ILE A 107 1.97 16.45 -9.30
CA ILE A 107 1.56 17.86 -9.33
C ILE A 107 2.79 18.72 -9.05
N GLU A 108 3.11 19.66 -9.95
CA GLU A 108 4.22 20.60 -9.75
C GLU A 108 3.78 21.68 -8.74
N LEU A 109 4.49 21.80 -7.62
CA LEU A 109 4.12 22.73 -6.52
C LEU A 109 5.00 23.99 -6.49
N PHE A 110 6.23 23.90 -7.00
CA PHE A 110 7.18 25.00 -7.05
C PHE A 110 8.03 24.88 -8.30
N LYS A 111 8.29 26.01 -8.97
CA LYS A 111 9.16 26.09 -10.15
C LYS A 111 9.65 27.51 -10.39
N ASN A 112 10.86 27.64 -10.90
CA ASN A 112 11.45 28.94 -11.31
C ASN A 112 11.37 29.99 -10.18
N GLY A 113 11.65 29.57 -8.94
CA GLY A 113 11.65 30.47 -7.78
C GLY A 113 10.26 30.86 -7.24
N ARG A 114 9.17 30.26 -7.74
CA ARG A 114 7.80 30.61 -7.34
C ARG A 114 6.99 29.38 -6.93
N PHE A 115 6.18 29.57 -5.89
CA PHE A 115 5.12 28.64 -5.52
C PHE A 115 3.98 28.71 -6.53
N LEU A 116 3.39 27.56 -6.85
CA LEU A 116 2.28 27.44 -7.81
C LEU A 116 0.97 27.32 -7.04
N ASP A 117 0.38 28.45 -6.65
CA ASP A 117 -0.76 28.50 -5.74
C ASP A 117 -1.99 27.69 -6.20
N GLU A 118 -2.28 27.67 -7.51
CA GLU A 118 -3.39 26.87 -8.06
C GLU A 118 -3.15 25.36 -7.87
N ASN A 119 -1.93 24.91 -8.14
CA ASN A 119 -1.54 23.52 -7.97
C ASN A 119 -1.49 23.12 -6.49
N MET A 120 -1.07 24.02 -5.62
CA MET A 120 -1.12 23.82 -4.17
C MET A 120 -2.55 23.69 -3.65
N LYS A 121 -3.49 24.50 -4.16
CA LYS A 121 -4.92 24.37 -3.84
C LYS A 121 -5.48 23.04 -4.34
N GLN A 122 -5.14 22.61 -5.55
CA GLN A 122 -5.54 21.31 -6.09
C GLN A 122 -4.99 20.14 -5.26
N ALA A 123 -3.75 20.26 -4.80
CA ALA A 123 -3.05 19.27 -3.98
C ALA A 123 -3.42 19.36 -2.48
N LEU A 124 -4.22 20.35 -2.07
CA LEU A 124 -4.61 20.59 -0.67
C LEU A 124 -3.41 20.73 0.29
N VAL A 125 -2.35 21.42 -0.16
CA VAL A 125 -1.13 21.66 0.62
C VAL A 125 -0.82 23.14 0.79
N CYS A 126 -0.15 23.47 1.89
CA CYS A 126 0.36 24.80 2.17
C CYS A 126 1.88 24.90 1.91
N GLN A 127 2.43 26.12 2.00
CA GLN A 127 3.87 26.33 1.79
C GLN A 127 4.72 25.56 2.80
N GLU A 128 4.24 25.40 4.05
CA GLU A 128 4.98 24.65 5.07
C GLU A 128 5.10 23.16 4.71
N ASP A 129 4.09 22.57 4.07
CA ASP A 129 4.17 21.18 3.57
C ASP A 129 5.26 21.03 2.52
N ILE A 130 5.36 22.02 1.61
CA ILE A 130 6.42 22.08 0.60
C ILE A 130 7.79 22.20 1.27
N MET A 131 7.93 23.14 2.21
CA MET A 131 9.18 23.34 2.94
C MET A 131 9.59 22.08 3.72
N GLN A 132 8.64 21.38 4.34
CA GLN A 132 8.87 20.09 4.97
C GLN A 132 9.36 19.04 3.97
N GLY A 133 8.73 18.96 2.80
CA GLY A 133 9.14 18.08 1.71
C GLY A 133 10.58 18.36 1.26
N VAL A 134 10.91 19.63 1.02
CA VAL A 134 12.26 20.09 0.66
C VAL A 134 13.28 19.71 1.72
N ARG A 135 12.98 19.89 3.01
CA ARG A 135 13.87 19.46 4.11
C ARG A 135 14.12 17.95 4.09
N LYS A 136 13.09 17.15 3.84
CA LYS A 136 13.19 15.68 3.79
C LYS A 136 13.93 15.16 2.56
N SER A 137 13.64 15.69 1.37
CA SER A 137 14.16 15.16 0.11
C SER A 137 15.47 15.82 -0.33
N ALA A 138 15.60 17.13 -0.14
CA ALA A 138 16.76 17.92 -0.58
C ALA A 138 17.72 18.29 0.56
N LEU A 139 17.38 18.01 1.82
CA LEU A 139 18.24 18.26 2.99
C LEU A 139 18.69 19.73 3.08
N THR A 140 17.78 20.67 2.80
CA THR A 140 18.05 22.10 2.87
C THR A 140 16.77 22.88 3.20
N GLU A 141 16.93 24.11 3.69
CA GLU A 141 15.85 25.08 3.90
C GLU A 141 15.88 26.20 2.86
N LYS A 142 16.95 26.28 2.05
CA LYS A 142 17.15 27.37 1.10
C LYS A 142 16.42 27.09 -0.21
N MET A 143 15.28 27.72 -0.42
CA MET A 143 14.50 27.60 -1.68
C MET A 143 15.24 28.13 -2.91
N GLU A 144 16.21 29.03 -2.72
CA GLU A 144 17.13 29.50 -3.77
C GLU A 144 17.93 28.37 -4.41
N LYS A 145 18.11 27.24 -3.70
CA LYS A 145 18.84 26.07 -4.20
C LYS A 145 17.93 25.03 -4.85
N ILE A 146 16.63 25.30 -4.97
CA ILE A 146 15.63 24.36 -5.46
C ILE A 146 15.13 24.80 -6.83
N ASP A 147 15.20 23.92 -7.83
CA ASP A 147 14.66 24.16 -9.16
C ASP A 147 13.14 23.89 -9.18
N LYS A 148 12.75 22.69 -8.74
CA LYS A 148 11.36 22.22 -8.79
C LYS A 148 10.96 21.43 -7.57
N VAL A 149 9.69 21.51 -7.19
CA VAL A 149 9.07 20.63 -6.18
C VAL A 149 7.83 19.97 -6.78
N TYR A 150 7.65 18.68 -6.51
CA TYR A 150 6.50 17.90 -6.93
C TYR A 150 5.79 17.28 -5.73
N MET A 151 4.46 17.19 -5.80
CA MET A 151 3.71 16.16 -5.10
C MET A 151 3.66 14.91 -5.97
N GLU A 152 4.23 13.83 -5.46
CA GLU A 152 4.25 12.52 -6.10
C GLU A 152 2.91 11.80 -5.94
N ARG A 153 2.71 10.73 -6.74
CA ARG A 153 1.46 9.94 -6.74
C ARG A 153 1.09 9.31 -5.41
N ASN A 154 2.08 9.08 -4.56
CA ASN A 154 1.88 8.55 -3.21
C ASN A 154 1.63 9.64 -2.15
N GLY A 155 1.55 10.91 -2.56
CA GLY A 155 1.39 12.07 -1.68
C GLY A 155 2.70 12.57 -1.07
N ASP A 156 3.84 11.92 -1.34
CA ASP A 156 5.13 12.43 -0.88
C ASP A 156 5.50 13.69 -1.67
N ILE A 157 6.21 14.61 -1.02
CA ILE A 157 6.74 15.81 -1.66
C ILE A 157 8.23 15.59 -1.94
N SER A 158 8.61 15.75 -3.21
CA SER A 158 10.00 15.60 -3.68
C SER A 158 10.50 16.93 -4.25
N ALA A 159 11.79 17.22 -4.05
CA ALA A 159 12.43 18.44 -4.53
C ALA A 159 13.69 18.13 -5.35
N ILE A 160 13.86 18.87 -6.45
CA ILE A 160 15.02 18.83 -7.34
C ILE A 160 15.86 20.08 -7.07
N LYS A 161 17.15 19.89 -6.78
CA LYS A 161 18.09 21.01 -6.57
C LYS A 161 18.47 21.65 -7.91
N MET A 162 18.79 22.93 -7.89
CA MET A 162 19.51 23.57 -8.99
C MET A 162 20.90 22.94 -9.10
N GLU A 163 21.36 22.70 -10.34
CA GLU A 163 22.75 22.31 -10.63
C GLU A 163 23.73 23.46 -10.33
#